data_AF-A0A5C7IL63-F1
#
_entry.id   AF-A0A5C7IL63-F1
#
_cell.length_a   1.000
_cell.length_b   1.000
_cell.length_c   1.000
_cell.angle_alpha   90.00
_cell.angle_beta   90.00
_cell.angle_gamma   90.00
#
_symmetry.space_group_name_H-M   'P 1'
#
loop_
_entity.id
_entity.type
_entity.pdbx_description
1 polymer ?
#
loop_
_entity_poly.entity_id
_entity_poly.type
_entity_poly.pdbx_seq_one_letter_code
_entity_poly.pdbx_strand_id
1 'polypeptide(L)'
;MGVLSNKIDKEQLKPGDHIYSWRQAYVYAHHGICVGEGKVIHFTRGAGQEIGTGTFLDRIIFSSSPAHPSDNPCPRCGDSSRLDGVILSCVDCFLCGGDLYLFEYGVSYALFLVKARGGTCTLAESDPPEDVLHRANFLLENGFGVYHVFKNNCEDFAIYCKTGLLVSTSISVGRSGQAASLVAAASAIVSSPLRFLTTSFSGLAAVSYGMYCVSRLVSDIGVRRDIVKVAVERLVANPSIANDILN
;
A
#
# COMPACT_ATOMS: atom_id res chain seq x y z
N MET A 1 19.68 -0.09 -8.11
CA MET A 1 18.72 0.68 -7.29
C MET A 1 19.48 1.33 -6.15
N GLY A 2 19.36 2.65 -5.98
CA GLY A 2 20.18 3.41 -5.05
C GLY A 2 19.62 3.42 -3.63
N VAL A 3 20.49 3.57 -2.63
CA VAL A 3 20.12 3.68 -1.21
C VAL A 3 19.26 4.91 -0.92
N LEU A 4 19.31 5.93 -1.79
CA LEU A 4 18.73 7.26 -1.56
C LEU A 4 17.31 7.46 -2.11
N SER A 5 16.90 6.72 -3.15
CA SER A 5 15.57 6.87 -3.75
C SER A 5 15.19 5.65 -4.58
N ASN A 6 13.92 5.29 -4.49
CA ASN A 6 13.29 4.27 -5.33
C ASN A 6 12.79 4.83 -6.67
N LYS A 7 13.07 6.11 -6.97
CA LYS A 7 12.61 6.77 -8.19
C LYS A 7 13.20 6.09 -9.42
N ILE A 8 12.36 5.82 -10.41
CA ILE A 8 12.77 5.22 -11.69
C ILE A 8 12.14 5.99 -12.85
N ASP A 9 12.75 5.86 -14.03
CA ASP A 9 12.16 6.38 -15.28
C ASP A 9 11.16 5.37 -15.86
N LYS A 10 10.21 5.85 -16.68
CA LYS A 10 9.13 5.02 -17.24
C LYS A 10 9.66 3.92 -18.15
N GLU A 11 10.79 4.14 -18.80
CA GLU A 11 11.46 3.21 -19.71
C GLU A 11 12.04 2.00 -18.97
N GLN A 12 12.22 2.10 -17.65
CA GLN A 12 12.72 1.02 -16.81
C GLN A 12 11.61 0.07 -16.34
N LEU A 13 10.33 0.43 -16.57
CA LEU A 13 9.18 -0.35 -16.12
C LEU A 13 9.09 -1.69 -16.82
N LYS A 14 8.83 -2.72 -16.02
CA LYS A 14 8.58 -4.08 -16.48
C LYS A 14 7.18 -4.53 -16.06
N PRO A 15 6.52 -5.38 -16.87
CA PRO A 15 5.33 -6.09 -16.42
C PRO A 15 5.60 -6.85 -15.12
N GLY A 16 4.70 -6.72 -14.15
CA GLY A 16 4.83 -7.29 -12.81
C GLY A 16 5.52 -6.39 -11.78
N ASP A 17 5.99 -5.19 -12.17
CA ASP A 17 6.54 -4.23 -11.22
C ASP A 17 5.45 -3.66 -10.31
N HIS A 18 5.71 -3.65 -9.00
CA HIS A 18 4.91 -2.88 -8.04
C HIS A 18 5.47 -1.47 -7.99
N ILE A 19 4.68 -0.52 -8.47
CA ILE A 19 5.04 0.89 -8.51
C ILE A 19 4.21 1.67 -7.51
N TYR A 20 4.75 2.79 -7.08
CA TYR A 20 4.01 3.74 -6.27
C TYR A 20 4.37 5.17 -6.64
N SER A 21 3.51 6.08 -6.22
CA SER A 21 3.72 7.51 -6.42
C SER A 21 3.20 8.28 -5.21
N TRP A 22 4.03 9.20 -4.72
CA TRP A 22 3.67 10.03 -3.57
C TRP A 22 2.58 11.03 -3.93
N ARG A 23 1.61 11.19 -3.05
CA ARG A 23 0.49 12.14 -3.15
C ARG A 23 0.55 13.14 -2.00
N GLN A 24 -0.08 14.29 -2.25
CA GLN A 24 -0.40 15.33 -1.27
C GLN A 24 0.77 15.68 -0.34
N ALA A 25 1.86 16.21 -0.90
CA ALA A 25 3.07 16.58 -0.16
C ALA A 25 3.64 15.43 0.69
N TYR A 26 3.72 14.23 0.11
CA TYR A 26 4.36 13.09 0.76
C TYR A 26 3.61 12.63 2.03
N VAL A 27 2.29 12.56 2.03
CA VAL A 27 1.53 11.97 3.16
C VAL A 27 0.96 10.59 2.84
N TYR A 28 0.82 10.26 1.56
CA TYR A 28 0.23 9.01 1.08
C TYR A 28 1.01 8.53 -0.14
N ALA A 29 1.25 7.22 -0.26
CA ALA A 29 1.71 6.62 -1.50
C ALA A 29 0.53 5.90 -2.15
N HIS A 30 0.28 6.18 -3.42
CA HIS A 30 -0.65 5.37 -4.19
C HIS A 30 0.10 4.26 -4.92
N HIS A 31 -0.37 3.03 -4.80
CA HIS A 31 0.30 1.81 -5.23
C HIS A 31 -0.43 1.13 -6.39
N GLY A 32 0.31 0.45 -7.27
CA GLY A 32 -0.24 -0.28 -8.40
C GLY A 32 0.73 -1.28 -9.00
N ILE A 33 0.21 -2.17 -9.85
CA ILE A 33 0.96 -3.19 -10.59
C ILE A 33 1.04 -2.79 -12.05
N CYS A 34 2.26 -2.65 -12.57
CA CYS A 34 2.51 -2.44 -13.99
C CYS A 34 2.18 -3.73 -14.76
N VAL A 35 1.36 -3.64 -15.81
CA VAL A 35 0.98 -4.79 -16.66
C VAL A 35 1.54 -4.73 -18.07
N GLY A 36 2.44 -3.76 -18.33
CA GLY A 36 3.02 -3.52 -19.65
C GLY A 36 2.27 -2.44 -20.45
N GLU A 37 2.85 -2.04 -21.59
CA GLU A 37 2.28 -1.04 -22.51
C GLU A 37 1.92 0.31 -21.86
N GLY A 38 2.60 0.67 -20.76
CA GLY A 38 2.29 1.90 -20.01
C GLY A 38 0.93 1.85 -19.31
N LYS A 39 0.46 0.65 -18.94
CA LYS A 39 -0.78 0.42 -18.17
C LYS A 39 -0.48 -0.07 -16.76
N VAL A 40 -1.36 0.28 -15.83
CA VAL A 40 -1.25 -0.01 -14.40
C VAL A 40 -2.60 -0.49 -13.89
N ILE A 41 -2.62 -1.63 -13.21
CA ILE A 41 -3.78 -2.08 -12.43
C ILE A 41 -3.58 -1.62 -10.99
N HIS A 42 -4.58 -0.96 -10.43
CA HIS A 42 -4.49 -0.41 -9.08
C HIS A 42 -5.85 -0.40 -8.39
N PHE A 43 -5.82 -0.50 -7.07
CA PHE A 43 -7.02 -0.51 -6.25
C PHE A 43 -7.33 0.91 -5.78
N THR A 44 -8.49 1.43 -6.16
CA THR A 44 -8.91 2.80 -5.90
C THR A 44 -10.12 2.84 -4.99
N ARG A 45 -10.15 3.91 -4.20
CA ARG A 45 -11.32 4.31 -3.46
C ARG A 45 -12.25 5.09 -4.37
N GLY A 46 -13.51 4.72 -4.31
CA GLY A 46 -14.55 5.37 -5.07
C GLY A 46 -15.00 6.75 -4.66
N ALA A 47 -15.62 7.46 -5.61
CA ALA A 47 -16.29 8.73 -5.36
C ALA A 47 -17.66 8.52 -4.67
N GLY A 48 -17.69 8.04 -3.44
CA GLY A 48 -18.96 7.91 -2.70
C GLY A 48 -18.98 7.07 -1.43
N GLN A 49 -17.96 6.23 -1.15
CA GLN A 49 -17.91 5.49 0.10
C GLN A 49 -17.43 6.40 1.24
N GLU A 50 -18.12 6.51 2.36
CA GLU A 50 -17.67 7.28 3.52
C GLU A 50 -16.88 6.38 4.48
N ILE A 51 -15.80 6.88 5.10
CA ILE A 51 -15.23 6.24 6.29
C ILE A 51 -16.01 6.77 7.49
N GLY A 52 -16.23 5.93 8.50
CA GLY A 52 -16.91 6.23 9.77
C GLY A 52 -16.30 7.33 10.66
N THR A 53 -15.40 8.17 10.13
CA THR A 53 -14.99 9.47 10.71
C THR A 53 -15.81 10.64 10.18
N GLY A 54 -16.47 10.52 9.01
CA GLY A 54 -17.38 11.53 8.46
C GLY A 54 -16.74 12.87 8.04
N THR A 55 -15.41 12.98 7.97
CA THR A 55 -14.75 14.26 7.66
C THR A 55 -14.43 14.43 6.18
N PHE A 56 -14.85 15.56 5.59
CA PHE A 56 -14.61 15.98 4.20
C PHE A 56 -13.14 15.89 3.74
N LEU A 57 -12.19 16.00 4.67
CA LEU A 57 -10.75 15.91 4.41
C LEU A 57 -10.30 14.51 3.93
N ASP A 58 -10.97 13.44 4.35
CA ASP A 58 -10.64 12.07 3.92
C ASP A 58 -10.83 11.87 2.41
N ARG A 59 -11.75 12.62 1.82
CA ARG A 59 -12.05 12.61 0.38
C ARG A 59 -10.96 13.31 -0.44
N ILE A 60 -10.27 14.31 0.13
CA ILE A 60 -9.24 15.10 -0.56
C ILE A 60 -7.86 14.48 -0.37
N ILE A 61 -7.57 13.90 0.80
CA ILE A 61 -6.23 13.42 1.15
C ILE A 61 -5.92 12.05 0.51
N PHE A 62 -6.93 11.19 0.35
CA PHE A 62 -6.75 9.79 -0.08
C PHE A 62 -7.44 9.44 -1.40
N SER A 63 -7.91 10.45 -2.17
CA SER A 63 -8.43 10.22 -3.52
C SER A 63 -7.31 9.75 -4.43
N SER A 64 -7.48 8.57 -4.99
CA SER A 64 -6.54 7.97 -5.95
C SER A 64 -6.92 8.27 -7.40
N SER A 65 -8.12 8.83 -7.63
CA SER A 65 -8.59 9.22 -8.96
C SER A 65 -8.02 10.59 -9.36
N PRO A 66 -7.59 10.76 -10.63
CA PRO A 66 -7.18 12.05 -11.14
C PRO A 66 -8.31 13.07 -11.04
N ALA A 67 -8.00 14.29 -10.60
CA ALA A 67 -8.89 15.44 -10.68
C ALA A 67 -8.96 16.00 -12.13
N HIS A 68 -9.11 15.14 -13.13
CA HIS A 68 -9.36 15.64 -14.49
C HIS A 68 -10.76 16.29 -14.50
N PRO A 69 -10.87 17.54 -14.97
CA PRO A 69 -12.17 18.14 -15.26
C PRO A 69 -12.96 17.22 -16.17
N SER A 70 -14.28 17.13 -15.97
CA SER A 70 -15.21 16.33 -16.79
C SER A 70 -15.10 16.57 -18.30
N ASP A 71 -14.46 17.68 -18.69
CA ASP A 71 -14.53 18.20 -20.04
C ASP A 71 -13.37 17.70 -20.92
N ASN A 72 -12.36 17.00 -20.36
CA ASN A 72 -11.23 16.43 -21.11
C ASN A 72 -10.77 15.08 -20.53
N PRO A 73 -11.47 13.97 -20.84
CA PRO A 73 -11.07 12.64 -20.39
C PRO A 73 -9.75 12.22 -21.03
N CYS A 74 -8.99 11.37 -20.33
CA CYS A 74 -7.74 10.84 -20.86
C CYS A 74 -8.01 10.02 -22.12
N PRO A 75 -7.34 10.28 -23.26
CA PRO A 75 -7.60 9.55 -24.50
C PRO A 75 -7.26 8.05 -24.41
N ARG A 76 -6.45 7.64 -23.42
CA ARG A 76 -6.11 6.23 -23.16
C ARG A 76 -7.04 5.55 -22.16
N CYS A 77 -7.58 6.29 -21.20
CA CYS A 77 -8.37 5.71 -20.09
C CYS A 77 -9.88 5.97 -20.21
N GLY A 78 -10.30 6.96 -21.01
CA GLY A 78 -11.65 7.48 -20.99
C GLY A 78 -12.05 7.93 -19.59
N ASP A 79 -13.27 7.58 -19.19
CA ASP A 79 -13.83 7.87 -17.86
C ASP A 79 -13.51 6.80 -16.80
N SER A 80 -12.81 5.72 -17.18
CA SER A 80 -12.54 4.56 -16.32
C SER A 80 -11.73 4.90 -15.06
N SER A 81 -11.01 6.04 -15.05
CA SER A 81 -10.26 6.52 -13.88
C SER A 81 -11.15 6.97 -12.71
N ARG A 82 -12.47 7.02 -12.90
CA ARG A 82 -13.47 7.38 -11.88
C ARG A 82 -14.14 6.17 -11.22
N LEU A 83 -13.76 4.96 -11.61
CA LEU A 83 -14.33 3.73 -11.08
C LEU A 83 -13.75 3.39 -9.70
N ASP A 84 -14.57 2.70 -8.92
CA ASP A 84 -14.29 2.22 -7.58
C ASP A 84 -13.78 0.79 -7.66
N GLY A 85 -12.84 0.41 -6.80
CA GLY A 85 -12.34 -0.96 -6.73
C GLY A 85 -11.07 -1.15 -7.55
N VAL A 86 -10.89 -2.32 -8.17
CA VAL A 86 -9.68 -2.60 -8.95
C VAL A 86 -9.90 -2.08 -10.36
N ILE A 87 -9.05 -1.15 -10.80
CA ILE A 87 -9.20 -0.48 -12.09
C ILE A 87 -7.90 -0.54 -12.91
N LEU A 88 -8.03 -0.33 -14.22
CA LEU A 88 -6.93 -0.22 -15.17
C LEU A 88 -6.80 1.24 -15.63
N SER A 89 -5.59 1.79 -15.56
CA SER A 89 -5.29 3.14 -16.07
C SER A 89 -3.95 3.19 -16.80
N CYS A 90 -3.67 4.29 -17.51
CA CYS A 90 -2.33 4.55 -18.01
C CYS A 90 -1.41 5.06 -16.89
N VAL A 91 -0.10 4.90 -17.05
CA VAL A 91 0.91 5.38 -16.08
C VAL A 91 0.73 6.86 -15.75
N ASP A 92 0.39 7.71 -16.72
CA ASP A 92 0.23 9.16 -16.47
C ASP A 92 -0.96 9.47 -15.55
N CYS A 93 -2.10 8.82 -15.78
CA CYS A 93 -3.26 8.93 -14.89
C CYS A 93 -2.96 8.34 -13.53
N PHE A 94 -2.29 7.19 -13.47
CA PHE A 94 -1.84 6.60 -12.22
C PHE A 94 -0.99 7.59 -11.42
N LEU A 95 0.00 8.25 -12.05
CA LEU A 95 0.93 9.19 -11.42
C LEU A 95 0.27 10.50 -10.98
N CYS A 96 -0.78 10.96 -11.67
CA CYS A 96 -1.48 12.22 -11.37
C CYS A 96 -0.50 13.41 -11.21
N GLY A 97 0.49 13.50 -12.11
CA GLY A 97 1.54 14.53 -12.09
C GLY A 97 2.65 14.32 -11.04
N GLY A 98 2.59 13.24 -10.27
CA GLY A 98 3.63 12.83 -9.32
C GLY A 98 4.78 12.05 -9.96
N ASP A 99 5.78 11.77 -9.14
CA ASP A 99 6.96 10.99 -9.52
C ASP A 99 6.69 9.47 -9.45
N LEU A 100 7.38 8.72 -10.32
CA LEU A 100 7.31 7.25 -10.38
C LEU A 100 8.38 6.61 -9.49
N TYR A 101 7.97 5.68 -8.63
CA TYR A 101 8.86 4.92 -7.77
C TYR A 101 8.59 3.42 -7.87
N LEU A 102 9.63 2.61 -7.72
CA LEU A 102 9.55 1.16 -7.67
C LEU A 102 9.53 0.67 -6.21
N PHE A 103 8.58 -0.18 -5.85
CA PHE A 103 8.54 -0.83 -4.55
C PHE A 103 9.53 -1.99 -4.51
N GLU A 104 10.34 -2.08 -3.45
CA GLU A 104 11.38 -3.11 -3.33
C GLU A 104 10.94 -4.31 -2.50
N TYR A 105 11.27 -5.51 -2.96
CA TYR A 105 11.02 -6.79 -2.28
C TYR A 105 12.36 -7.44 -1.91
N GLY A 106 12.35 -8.34 -0.93
CA GLY A 106 13.54 -9.10 -0.51
C GLY A 106 14.68 -8.22 0.00
N VAL A 107 14.37 -7.04 0.57
CA VAL A 107 15.42 -6.12 1.02
C VAL A 107 16.12 -6.65 2.27
N SER A 108 17.37 -6.22 2.51
CA SER A 108 18.05 -6.56 3.76
C SER A 108 17.43 -5.81 4.96
N TYR A 109 17.54 -6.38 6.16
CA TYR A 109 17.13 -5.72 7.40
C TYR A 109 17.72 -4.32 7.56
N ALA A 110 19.00 -4.14 7.18
CA ALA A 110 19.66 -2.85 7.25
C ALA A 110 18.98 -1.82 6.33
N LEU A 111 18.67 -2.20 5.09
CA LEU A 111 18.00 -1.32 4.13
C LEU A 111 16.56 -1.01 4.56
N PHE A 112 15.85 -1.99 5.12
CA PHE A 112 14.50 -1.83 5.66
C PHE A 112 14.44 -0.82 6.81
N LEU A 113 15.40 -0.89 7.74
CA LEU A 113 15.48 0.04 8.89
C LEU A 113 15.92 1.44 8.46
N VAL A 114 16.84 1.56 7.49
CA VAL A 114 17.30 2.85 6.96
C VAL A 114 16.20 3.57 6.18
N LYS A 115 15.38 2.85 5.41
CA LYS A 115 14.22 3.42 4.70
C LYS A 115 13.08 3.67 5.67
N ALA A 116 13.25 4.68 6.53
CA ALA A 116 12.36 5.03 7.64
C ALA A 116 10.91 5.35 7.26
N ARG A 117 10.53 5.32 5.97
CA ARG A 117 9.16 5.54 5.51
C ARG A 117 8.48 4.28 4.97
N GLY A 118 7.31 3.97 5.54
CA GLY A 118 6.52 2.79 5.16
C GLY A 118 5.96 2.89 3.74
N GLY A 119 5.53 1.77 3.17
CA GLY A 119 5.00 1.73 1.80
C GLY A 119 6.06 1.92 0.71
N THR A 120 7.29 1.48 0.93
CA THR A 120 8.38 1.63 -0.06
C THR A 120 9.18 0.36 -0.31
N CYS A 121 9.22 -0.54 0.69
CA CYS A 121 9.91 -1.81 0.61
C CYS A 121 9.34 -2.80 1.63
N THR A 122 9.65 -4.08 1.42
CA THR A 122 9.35 -5.19 2.35
C THR A 122 10.48 -6.21 2.40
N LEU A 123 10.59 -6.95 3.51
CA LEU A 123 11.50 -8.08 3.64
C LEU A 123 10.99 -9.33 2.92
N ALA A 124 9.70 -9.39 2.55
CA ALA A 124 9.16 -10.51 1.80
C ALA A 124 9.70 -10.55 0.36
N GLU A 125 9.88 -11.76 -0.15
CA GLU A 125 10.21 -12.00 -1.55
C GLU A 125 8.98 -11.85 -2.45
N SER A 126 9.20 -11.42 -3.69
CA SER A 126 8.17 -11.42 -4.73
C SER A 126 8.08 -12.80 -5.38
N ASP A 127 6.87 -13.20 -5.73
CA ASP A 127 6.63 -14.28 -6.68
C ASP A 127 7.06 -13.85 -8.11
N PRO A 128 7.24 -14.81 -9.03
CA PRO A 128 7.57 -14.55 -10.44
C PRO A 128 6.55 -13.64 -11.15
N PRO A 129 6.97 -12.83 -12.14
CA PRO A 129 6.10 -11.89 -12.84
C PRO A 129 4.82 -12.49 -13.42
N GLU A 130 4.86 -13.73 -13.90
CA GLU A 130 3.70 -14.47 -14.41
C GLU A 130 2.59 -14.62 -13.36
N ASP A 131 2.95 -15.00 -12.14
CA ASP A 131 1.99 -15.14 -11.03
C ASP A 131 1.44 -13.77 -10.60
N VAL A 132 2.29 -12.75 -10.63
CA VAL A 132 1.91 -11.37 -10.30
C VAL A 132 0.87 -10.85 -11.29
N LEU A 133 1.15 -11.01 -12.58
CA LEU A 133 0.27 -10.57 -13.65
C LEU A 133 -1.03 -11.37 -13.65
N HIS A 134 -0.98 -12.68 -13.39
CA HIS A 134 -2.17 -13.52 -13.24
C HIS A 134 -3.09 -12.97 -12.16
N ARG A 135 -2.56 -12.74 -10.95
CA ARG A 135 -3.35 -12.19 -9.84
C ARG A 135 -3.90 -10.81 -10.13
N ALA A 136 -3.08 -9.90 -10.67
CA ALA A 136 -3.51 -8.53 -10.96
C ALA A 136 -4.65 -8.48 -11.99
N ASN A 137 -4.54 -9.25 -13.08
CA ASN A 137 -5.60 -9.32 -14.10
C ASN A 137 -6.85 -10.02 -13.57
N PHE A 138 -6.70 -11.11 -12.82
CA PHE A 138 -7.85 -11.81 -12.22
C PHE A 138 -8.63 -10.88 -11.28
N LEU A 139 -7.94 -10.08 -10.47
CA LEU A 139 -8.58 -9.12 -9.56
C LEU A 139 -9.14 -7.89 -10.27
N LEU A 140 -8.64 -7.51 -11.44
CA LEU A 140 -9.26 -6.48 -12.27
C LEU A 140 -10.66 -6.89 -12.72
N GLU A 141 -10.85 -8.17 -13.04
CA GLU A 141 -12.14 -8.70 -13.49
C GLU A 141 -13.09 -9.01 -12.33
N ASN A 142 -12.56 -9.41 -11.17
CA ASN A 142 -13.36 -9.97 -10.07
C ASN A 142 -13.41 -9.10 -8.81
N GLY A 143 -12.58 -8.04 -8.72
CA GLY A 143 -12.47 -7.18 -7.56
C GLY A 143 -11.60 -7.74 -6.42
N PHE A 144 -11.27 -6.87 -5.46
CA PHE A 144 -10.40 -7.17 -4.31
C PHE A 144 -11.04 -6.72 -2.98
N GLY A 145 -12.34 -6.97 -2.83
CA GLY A 145 -13.11 -6.54 -1.67
C GLY A 145 -13.34 -5.03 -1.60
N VAL A 146 -13.68 -4.53 -0.42
CA VAL A 146 -14.00 -3.12 -0.18
C VAL A 146 -12.75 -2.34 0.19
N TYR A 147 -12.59 -1.15 -0.40
CA TYR A 147 -11.43 -0.30 -0.14
C TYR A 147 -11.51 0.35 1.25
N HIS A 148 -10.50 0.10 2.08
CA HIS A 148 -10.32 0.70 3.39
C HIS A 148 -8.91 1.27 3.54
N VAL A 149 -8.79 2.60 3.64
CA VAL A 149 -7.51 3.35 3.68
C VAL A 149 -6.49 2.79 4.68
N PHE A 150 -6.95 2.31 5.84
CA PHE A 150 -6.08 1.81 6.92
C PHE A 150 -5.96 0.27 6.99
N LYS A 151 -6.66 -0.48 6.13
CA LYS A 151 -6.77 -1.93 6.22
C LYS A 151 -6.61 -2.70 4.91
N ASN A 152 -7.44 -2.39 3.92
CA ASN A 152 -7.50 -3.06 2.62
C ASN A 152 -7.40 -1.98 1.56
N ASN A 153 -6.19 -1.52 1.29
CA ASN A 153 -5.94 -0.38 0.43
C ASN A 153 -5.07 -0.77 -0.78
N CYS A 154 -4.62 0.22 -1.54
CA CYS A 154 -3.77 -0.01 -2.71
C CYS A 154 -2.44 -0.71 -2.40
N GLU A 155 -1.84 -0.49 -1.22
CA GLU A 155 -0.62 -1.16 -0.76
C GLU A 155 -0.92 -2.66 -0.54
N ASP A 156 -1.99 -2.99 0.20
CA ASP A 156 -2.38 -4.38 0.47
C ASP A 156 -2.68 -5.15 -0.83
N PHE A 157 -3.39 -4.50 -1.76
CA PHE A 157 -3.64 -5.05 -3.10
C PHE A 157 -2.34 -5.38 -3.84
N ALA A 158 -1.39 -4.44 -3.88
CA ALA A 158 -0.16 -4.62 -4.63
C ALA A 158 0.78 -5.65 -3.95
N ILE A 159 0.84 -5.66 -2.61
CA ILE A 159 1.55 -6.70 -1.85
C ILE A 159 0.95 -8.08 -2.12
N TYR A 160 -0.38 -8.21 -2.10
CA TYR A 160 -1.05 -9.48 -2.41
C TYR A 160 -0.76 -9.92 -3.85
N CYS A 161 -0.86 -9.01 -4.82
CA CYS A 161 -0.50 -9.32 -6.20
C CYS A 161 0.96 -9.79 -6.31
N LYS A 162 1.90 -9.26 -5.52
CA LYS A 162 3.31 -9.64 -5.59
C LYS A 162 3.67 -10.91 -4.83
N THR A 163 2.92 -11.28 -3.80
CA THR A 163 3.34 -12.34 -2.86
C THR A 163 2.33 -13.47 -2.69
N GLY A 164 1.07 -13.23 -3.06
CA GLY A 164 -0.07 -14.09 -2.73
C GLY A 164 -0.40 -14.13 -1.23
N LEU A 165 0.24 -13.28 -0.41
CA LEU A 165 0.09 -13.26 1.05
C LEU A 165 -1.01 -12.28 1.46
N LEU A 166 -1.86 -12.74 2.38
CA LEU A 166 -2.85 -11.92 3.05
C LEU A 166 -2.69 -12.01 4.56
N VAL A 167 -3.09 -10.95 5.24
CA VAL A 167 -3.04 -10.82 6.68
C VAL A 167 -4.32 -11.39 7.30
N SER A 168 -4.19 -12.46 8.08
CA SER A 168 -5.33 -13.22 8.62
C SER A 168 -5.97 -12.60 9.87
N THR A 169 -5.33 -11.63 10.55
CA THR A 169 -5.86 -11.07 11.81
C THR A 169 -6.27 -9.61 11.73
N SER A 170 -7.29 -9.27 12.52
CA SER A 170 -7.91 -7.96 12.72
C SER A 170 -7.38 -7.24 13.97
N ILE A 171 -6.15 -7.53 14.41
CA ILE A 171 -5.55 -6.80 15.53
C ILE A 171 -5.47 -5.33 15.10
N SER A 172 -5.96 -4.41 15.94
CA SER A 172 -6.27 -3.01 15.64
C SER A 172 -5.07 -2.11 15.28
N VAL A 173 -3.92 -2.69 14.99
CA VAL A 173 -2.74 -2.00 14.50
C VAL A 173 -2.84 -2.07 12.97
N GLY A 174 -3.03 -0.93 12.30
CA GLY A 174 -3.35 -0.85 10.87
C GLY A 174 -2.47 -1.76 10.01
N ARG A 175 -3.03 -2.33 8.94
CA ARG A 175 -2.33 -3.33 8.10
C ARG A 175 -1.31 -2.71 7.15
N SER A 176 -1.53 -1.45 6.77
CA SER A 176 -0.65 -0.73 5.85
C SER A 176 0.66 -0.32 6.52
N GLY A 177 1.77 -0.40 5.78
CA GLY A 177 3.09 0.02 6.27
C GLY A 177 3.14 1.49 6.67
N GLN A 178 2.18 2.29 6.20
CA GLN A 178 2.00 3.70 6.54
C GLN A 178 1.17 3.94 7.81
N ALA A 179 0.17 3.11 8.12
CA ALA A 179 -0.73 3.30 9.26
C ALA A 179 -0.33 2.50 10.51
N ALA A 180 0.23 1.29 10.33
CA ALA A 180 0.66 0.41 11.43
C ALA A 180 1.58 1.12 12.42
N SER A 181 2.49 1.94 11.87
CA SER A 181 3.60 2.54 12.61
C SER A 181 3.22 3.74 13.47
N LEU A 182 2.13 4.45 13.13
CA LEU A 182 1.69 5.63 13.88
C LEU A 182 0.92 5.26 15.17
N VAL A 183 0.13 4.18 15.11
CA VAL A 183 -0.73 3.74 16.22
C VAL A 183 0.06 2.98 17.29
N ALA A 184 1.04 2.17 16.89
CA ALA A 184 1.87 1.39 17.81
C ALA A 184 2.85 2.27 18.63
N ALA A 185 3.40 3.32 18.01
CA ALA A 185 4.30 4.26 18.69
C ALA A 185 3.57 5.02 19.82
N ALA A 186 2.34 5.47 19.57
CA ALA A 186 1.53 6.16 20.59
C ALA A 186 1.15 5.25 21.76
N SER A 187 0.81 3.99 21.48
CA SER A 187 0.26 3.06 22.49
C SER A 187 1.32 2.56 23.48
N ALA A 188 2.54 2.31 23.01
CA ALA A 188 3.57 1.72 23.87
C ALA A 188 4.41 2.78 24.64
N ILE A 189 4.22 4.08 24.40
CA ILE A 189 4.70 5.17 25.29
C ILE A 189 3.94 5.13 26.63
N VAL A 190 2.67 4.71 26.64
CA VAL A 190 1.81 4.76 27.82
C VAL A 190 2.07 3.58 28.78
N SER A 191 2.54 2.44 28.27
CA SER A 191 2.65 1.16 29.00
C SER A 191 4.08 0.68 29.30
N SER A 192 5.12 1.43 28.94
CA SER A 192 6.52 0.96 29.03
C SER A 192 7.25 1.38 30.32
N PRO A 193 8.11 0.50 30.90
CA PRO A 193 9.08 0.86 31.94
C PRO A 193 10.09 1.97 31.53
N LEU A 194 10.15 2.32 30.24
CA LEU A 194 11.01 3.39 29.71
C LEU A 194 10.52 4.82 29.98
N ARG A 195 9.47 5.03 30.79
CA ARG A 195 8.95 6.36 31.14
C ARG A 195 10.03 7.34 31.66
N PHE A 196 11.08 6.83 32.31
CA PHE A 196 12.21 7.65 32.75
C PHE A 196 13.05 8.19 31.58
N LEU A 197 13.18 7.42 30.50
CA LEU A 197 13.88 7.83 29.29
C LEU A 197 13.05 8.80 28.43
N THR A 198 11.74 8.91 28.64
CA THR A 198 10.89 9.88 27.93
C THR A 198 10.84 11.26 28.59
N THR A 199 11.61 11.49 29.66
CA THR A 199 11.60 12.75 30.43
C THR A 199 12.33 13.91 29.75
N SER A 200 13.23 13.61 28.81
CA SER A 200 13.90 14.60 27.97
C SER A 200 13.42 14.50 26.52
N PHE A 201 13.53 15.61 25.78
CA PHE A 201 13.13 15.64 24.36
C PHE A 201 13.91 14.62 23.51
N SER A 202 15.23 14.51 23.73
CA SER A 202 16.08 13.55 23.03
C SER A 202 15.74 12.10 23.38
N GLY A 203 15.46 11.82 24.65
CA GLY A 203 15.07 10.49 25.10
C GLY A 203 13.68 10.09 24.58
N LEU A 204 12.71 11.00 24.58
CA LEU A 204 11.39 10.78 23.96
C LEU A 204 11.52 10.51 22.45
N ALA A 205 12.34 11.27 21.74
CA ALA A 205 12.58 11.07 20.31
C ALA A 205 13.22 9.71 20.02
N ALA A 206 14.26 9.32 20.78
CA ALA A 206 14.94 8.04 20.61
C ALA A 206 14.01 6.85 20.89
N VAL A 207 13.24 6.90 21.98
CA VAL A 207 12.27 5.86 22.33
C VAL A 207 11.19 5.74 21.26
N SER A 208 10.60 6.86 20.84
CA SER A 208 9.57 6.88 19.80
C SER A 208 10.08 6.31 18.47
N TYR A 209 11.29 6.69 18.07
CA TYR A 209 11.91 6.18 16.84
C TYR A 209 12.25 4.68 16.94
N GLY A 210 12.82 4.23 18.06
CA GLY A 210 13.11 2.82 18.27
C GLY A 210 11.84 1.95 18.23
N MET A 211 10.76 2.42 18.85
CA MET A 211 9.46 1.76 18.83
C MET A 211 8.82 1.77 17.44
N TYR A 212 8.95 2.87 16.70
CA TYR A 212 8.57 2.94 15.29
C TYR A 212 9.28 1.86 14.47
N CYS A 213 10.61 1.75 14.60
CA CYS A 213 11.42 0.75 13.89
C CYS A 213 11.00 -0.68 14.24
N VAL A 214 10.82 -0.99 15.53
CA VAL A 214 10.37 -2.32 15.98
C VAL A 214 8.97 -2.61 15.45
N SER A 215 8.03 -1.68 15.61
CA SER A 215 6.64 -1.84 15.13
C SER A 215 6.60 -2.09 13.63
N ARG A 216 7.37 -1.31 12.86
CA ARG A 216 7.45 -1.46 11.41
C ARG A 216 8.01 -2.83 11.04
N LEU A 217 9.06 -3.28 11.73
CA LEU A 217 9.70 -4.57 11.48
C LEU A 217 8.74 -5.74 11.75
N VAL A 218 8.07 -5.75 12.91
CA VAL A 218 7.18 -6.87 13.27
C VAL A 218 5.88 -6.88 12.47
N SER A 219 5.49 -5.74 11.88
CA SER A 219 4.30 -5.63 11.02
C SER A 219 4.59 -5.96 9.56
N ASP A 220 5.86 -6.05 9.16
CA ASP A 220 6.25 -6.38 7.79
C ASP A 220 5.72 -7.76 7.38
N ILE A 221 5.21 -7.88 6.15
CA ILE A 221 4.63 -9.12 5.63
C ILE A 221 5.68 -10.25 5.55
N GLY A 222 6.97 -9.94 5.47
CA GLY A 222 8.06 -10.92 5.51
C GLY A 222 8.44 -11.40 6.92
N VAL A 223 7.92 -10.80 7.99
CA VAL A 223 8.29 -11.10 9.38
C VAL A 223 7.12 -11.59 10.21
N ARG A 224 5.93 -11.01 10.00
CA ARG A 224 4.72 -11.33 10.74
C ARG A 224 4.33 -12.81 10.58
N ARG A 225 3.70 -13.38 11.61
CA ARG A 225 3.33 -14.80 11.64
C ARG A 225 1.88 -15.09 11.28
N ASP A 226 1.07 -14.05 11.19
CA ASP A 226 -0.37 -14.11 10.97
C ASP A 226 -0.74 -13.86 9.51
N ILE A 227 0.04 -14.44 8.61
CA ILE A 227 -0.18 -14.38 7.16
C ILE A 227 -0.57 -15.74 6.62
N VAL A 228 -1.35 -15.73 5.56
CA VAL A 228 -1.75 -16.91 4.81
C VAL A 228 -1.51 -16.67 3.33
N LYS A 229 -0.89 -17.64 2.64
CA LYS A 229 -0.78 -17.62 1.18
C LYS A 229 -2.07 -18.16 0.58
N VAL A 230 -2.76 -17.36 -0.21
CA VAL A 230 -4.08 -17.69 -0.77
C VAL A 230 -4.06 -17.50 -2.27
N ALA A 231 -4.42 -18.56 -3.00
CA ALA A 231 -4.63 -18.48 -4.46
C ALA A 231 -5.77 -17.51 -4.78
N VAL A 232 -5.63 -16.74 -5.88
CA VAL A 232 -6.56 -15.65 -6.21
C VAL A 232 -7.97 -16.14 -6.51
N GLU A 233 -8.08 -17.32 -7.13
CA GLU A 233 -9.34 -17.98 -7.42
C GLU A 233 -10.06 -18.33 -6.13
N ARG A 234 -9.33 -18.79 -5.10
CA ARG A 234 -9.90 -19.11 -3.80
C ARG A 234 -10.32 -17.86 -3.03
N LEU A 235 -9.56 -16.78 -3.16
CA LEU A 235 -9.89 -15.50 -2.53
C LEU A 235 -11.23 -14.98 -3.03
N VAL A 236 -11.44 -15.01 -4.36
CA VAL A 236 -12.68 -14.53 -4.99
C VAL A 236 -13.83 -15.52 -4.81
N ALA A 237 -13.58 -16.83 -4.93
CA ALA A 237 -14.63 -17.85 -4.89
C ALA A 237 -15.23 -18.06 -3.48
N ASN A 238 -14.57 -17.58 -2.42
CA ASN A 238 -15.05 -17.79 -1.06
C ASN A 238 -15.20 -16.46 -0.28
N PRO A 239 -16.39 -15.82 -0.36
CA PRO A 239 -16.66 -14.55 0.30
C PRO A 239 -16.47 -14.57 1.81
N SER A 240 -16.61 -15.73 2.48
CA SER A 240 -16.38 -15.80 3.93
C SER A 240 -14.89 -15.64 4.27
N ILE A 241 -14.00 -16.25 3.47
CA ILE A 241 -12.54 -16.07 3.58
C ILE A 241 -12.18 -14.61 3.28
N ALA A 242 -12.77 -14.02 2.23
CA ALA A 242 -12.55 -12.62 1.89
C ALA A 242 -13.05 -11.67 3.00
N ASN A 243 -14.19 -11.95 3.64
CA ASN A 243 -14.72 -11.11 4.72
C ASN A 243 -13.88 -11.21 5.99
N ASP A 244 -13.38 -12.39 6.36
CA ASP A 244 -12.53 -12.56 7.53
C ASP A 244 -11.13 -11.95 7.33
N ILE A 245 -10.65 -11.94 6.09
CA ILE A 245 -9.29 -11.54 5.75
C ILE A 245 -9.20 -10.10 5.23
N LEU A 246 -10.19 -9.56 4.53
CA LEU A 246 -10.10 -8.23 3.87
C LEU A 246 -10.93 -7.13 4.55
N ASN A 247 -11.85 -7.44 5.47
CA ASN A 247 -12.66 -6.44 6.20
C ASN A 247 -12.21 -6.26 7.67
#